data_AF-A0A0L7QQ30-F1
#
_entry.id   AF-A0A0L7QQ30-F1
#
_cell.length_a   1.000
_cell.length_b   1.000
_cell.length_c   1.000
_cell.angle_alpha   90.00
_cell.angle_beta   90.00
_cell.angle_gamma   90.00
#
_symmetry.space_group_name_H-M   'P 1'
#
loop_
_entity.id
_entity.type
_entity.pdbx_description
1 polymer ?
#
loop_
_entity_poly.entity_id
_entity_poly.type
_entity_poly.pdbx_seq_one_letter_code
_entity_poly.pdbx_strand_id
1 'polypeptide(L)' 'WPQRSCDLTPLNFFLWGFLKSKVYANDPKTIDELKNNITAAINEIEFQLCENVMENLVKRNGLMEKN' A
#
# COMPACT_ATOMS: atom_id res chain seq x y z
N TRP A 1 6.01 -29.63 -3.02
CA TRP A 1 5.63 -28.20 -3.08
C TRP A 1 4.16 -28.07 -2.70
N PRO A 2 3.77 -27.45 -1.57
CA PRO A 2 2.35 -27.29 -1.32
C PRO A 2 1.81 -26.18 -2.21
N GLN A 3 0.73 -26.52 -2.91
CA GLN A 3 0.01 -25.72 -3.88
C GLN A 3 -0.95 -24.74 -3.20
N ARG A 4 -0.49 -23.88 -2.28
CA ARG A 4 -1.28 -22.74 -1.75
C ARG A 4 -0.38 -21.66 -1.11
N SER A 5 0.63 -21.14 -1.81
CA SER A 5 1.11 -19.77 -1.55
C SER A 5 0.34 -18.77 -2.41
N CYS A 6 -0.97 -18.95 -2.43
CA CYS A 6 -1.93 -18.03 -3.04
C CYS A 6 -2.59 -17.21 -1.94
N ASP A 7 -1.84 -16.86 -0.89
CA ASP A 7 -2.17 -15.74 -0.03
C ASP A 7 -1.78 -14.47 -0.77
N LEU A 8 -2.49 -14.28 -1.87
CA LEU A 8 -2.68 -13.04 -2.59
C LEU A 8 -3.43 -12.13 -1.62
N THR A 9 -2.73 -11.55 -0.65
CA THR A 9 -3.28 -10.43 0.07
C THR A 9 -3.74 -9.44 -1.00
N PRO A 10 -5.02 -9.02 -1.08
CA PRO A 10 -5.44 -8.02 -2.04
C PRO A 10 -4.58 -6.75 -1.94
N LEU A 11 -4.02 -6.51 -0.74
CA LEU A 11 -2.96 -5.56 -0.50
C LEU A 11 -1.72 -5.77 -1.37
N ASN A 12 -1.18 -6.98 -1.56
CA ASN A 12 0.03 -7.20 -2.35
C ASN A 12 -0.17 -6.88 -3.84
N PHE A 13 -1.34 -7.20 -4.41
CA PHE A 13 -1.68 -6.80 -5.78
C PHE A 13 -1.88 -5.30 -5.92
N PHE A 14 -2.62 -4.70 -4.99
CA PHE A 14 -2.86 -3.26 -4.97
C PHE A 14 -1.56 -2.49 -4.77
N LEU A 15 -0.73 -2.93 -3.81
CA LEU A 15 0.57 -2.37 -3.47
C LEU A 15 1.48 -2.42 -4.68
N TRP A 16 1.58 -3.56 -5.37
CA TRP A 16 2.44 -3.68 -6.54
C TRP A 16 1.98 -2.77 -7.69
N GLY A 17 0.67 -2.68 -7.94
CA GLY A 17 0.11 -1.76 -8.94
C GLY A 17 0.37 -0.29 -8.59
N PHE A 18 0.17 0.08 -7.32
CA PHE A 18 0.42 1.43 -6.80
C PHE A 18 1.91 1.80 -6.89
N LEU A 19 2.80 0.90 -6.45
CA LEU A 19 4.25 1.11 -6.50
C LEU A 19 4.69 1.33 -7.94
N LYS A 20 4.22 0.50 -8.87
CA LYS A 20 4.60 0.62 -10.29
C LYS A 20 4.14 1.95 -10.88
N SER A 21 2.93 2.40 -10.56
CA SER A 21 2.43 3.70 -11.00
C SER A 21 3.31 4.85 -10.47
N LYS A 22 3.64 4.84 -9.17
CA LYS A 22 4.41 5.91 -8.52
C LYS A 22 5.90 5.91 -8.85
N VAL A 23 6.53 4.73 -8.88
CA VAL A 23 7.97 4.60 -9.13
C VAL A 23 8.33 5.01 -10.55
N TYR A 24 7.46 4.69 -11.53
CA TYR A 24 7.67 4.98 -12.94
C TYR A 24 6.95 6.25 -13.44
N ALA A 25 6.18 6.96 -12.60
CA ALA A 25 5.43 8.15 -13.00
C ALA A 25 6.32 9.25 -13.63
N ASN A 26 7.56 9.38 -13.14
CA ASN A 26 8.48 10.45 -13.55
C ASN A 26 9.53 10.00 -14.58
N ASP A 27 9.41 8.78 -15.13
CA ASP A 27 10.39 8.18 -16.05
C ASP A 27 11.85 8.34 -15.56
N PRO A 28 12.18 7.79 -14.37
CA PRO A 28 13.49 7.97 -13.77
C PRO A 28 14.59 7.42 -14.68
N LYS A 29 15.61 8.24 -14.95
CA LYS A 29 16.72 7.91 -15.87
C LYS A 29 17.93 7.35 -15.13
N THR A 30 17.94 7.47 -13.80
CA THR A 30 19.04 7.04 -12.95
C THR A 30 18.57 6.09 -11.86
N ILE A 31 19.49 5.26 -11.37
CA ILE A 31 19.22 4.32 -10.27
C ILE A 31 18.88 5.07 -8.98
N ASP A 32 19.48 6.24 -8.76
CA ASP A 32 19.23 7.04 -7.55
C ASP A 32 17.83 7.67 -7.56
N GLU A 33 17.34 8.15 -8.70
CA GLU A 33 15.95 8.58 -8.84
C GLU A 33 14.97 7.42 -8.60
N LEU A 34 15.28 6.23 -9.12
CA LEU A 34 14.46 5.04 -8.89
C LEU A 34 14.40 4.67 -7.40
N LYS A 35 15.54 4.69 -6.70
CA LYS A 35 15.61 4.44 -5.26
C LYS A 35 14.84 5.48 -4.45
N ASN A 36 14.95 6.76 -4.83
CA ASN A 36 14.22 7.84 -4.19
C ASN A 36 12.71 7.68 -4.39
N ASN A 37 12.26 7.34 -5.60
CA ASN A 37 10.85 7.12 -5.89
C ASN A 37 10.28 5.90 -5.15
N ILE A 38 11.06 4.81 -5.04
CA ILE A 38 10.66 3.63 -4.25
C ILE A 38 10.50 4.00 -2.77
N THR A 39 11.48 4.70 -2.21
CA THR A 39 11.44 5.14 -0.80
C THR A 39 10.24 6.07 -0.55
N ALA A 40 10.01 7.02 -1.44
CA ALA A 40 8.86 7.93 -1.36
C ALA A 40 7.52 7.19 -1.44
N ALA A 41 7.38 6.25 -2.39
CA ALA A 41 6.17 5.46 -2.55
C ALA A 41 5.87 4.60 -1.32
N ILE A 42 6.90 3.98 -0.71
CA ILE A 42 6.74 3.18 0.51
C ILE A 42 6.29 4.04 1.70
N ASN A 43 6.91 5.22 1.89
CA ASN A 43 6.50 6.15 2.95
C ASN A 43 5.06 6.64 2.78
N GLU A 44 4.64 6.89 1.53
CA GLU A 44 3.26 7.30 1.21
C GLU A 44 2.26 6.17 1.51
N ILE A 45 2.61 4.92 1.19
CA ILE A 45 1.80 3.75 1.52
C ILE A 45 1.66 3.56 3.03
N GLU A 46 2.75 3.68 3.78
CA GLU A 46 2.71 3.52 5.25
C GLU A 46 1.75 4.53 5.88
N PHE A 47 1.82 5.78 5.43
CA PHE A 47 0.91 6.83 5.87
C PHE A 47 -0.55 6.51 5.50
N GLN A 48 -0.82 6.18 4.24
CA GLN A 48 -2.17 5.87 3.75
C GLN A 48 -2.75 4.58 4.37
N LEU A 49 -1.91 3.58 4.63
CA LEU A 49 -2.34 2.35 5.30
C LEU A 49 -2.68 2.63 6.77
N CYS A 50 -1.87 3.42 7.46
CA CYS A 50 -2.19 3.88 8.82
C CYS A 50 -3.50 4.67 8.86
N GLU A 51 -3.71 5.63 7.95
CA GLU A 51 -4.98 6.37 7.87
C GLU A 51 -6.17 5.46 7.59
N ASN A 52 -6.06 4.57 6.59
CA ASN A 52 -7.13 3.64 6.25
C ASN A 52 -7.43 2.63 7.36
N VAL A 53 -6.40 2.16 8.08
CA VAL A 53 -6.59 1.28 9.24
C VAL A 53 -7.27 2.05 10.36
N MET A 54 -6.81 3.28 10.68
CA MET A 54 -7.43 4.13 11.69
C MET A 54 -8.89 4.45 11.33
N GLU A 55 -9.19 4.83 10.09
CA GLU A 55 -10.55 5.06 9.62
C GLU A 55 -11.42 3.81 9.72
N ASN A 56 -10.91 2.64 9.32
CA ASN A 56 -11.65 1.39 9.43
C ASN A 56 -11.91 1.01 10.89
N LEU A 57 -10.97 1.30 11.79
CA LEU A 57 -11.10 1.07 13.22
C LEU A 57 -12.15 2.00 13.84
N VAL A 58 -12.14 3.28 13.47
CA VAL A 58 -13.13 4.28 13.89
C VAL A 58 -14.52 3.93 13.35
N LYS A 59 -14.64 3.56 12.07
CA LYS A 59 -15.91 3.13 11.47
C LYS A 59 -16.46 1.88 12.16
N ARG A 60 -15.61 0.89 12.48
CA ARG A 60 -16.03 -0.32 13.21
C ARG A 60 -16.45 -0.04 14.64
N ASN A 61 -15.72 0.80 15.39
CA ASN A 61 -16.11 1.15 16.75
C ASN A 61 -17.38 2.02 16.80
N GLY A 62 -17.54 2.97 15.87
CA GLY A 62 -18.74 3.81 15.78
C GLY A 62 -20.01 3.04 15.36
N LEU A 63 -19.86 1.87 14.74
CA LEU A 63 -20.97 0.95 14.46
C LEU A 63 -21.37 0.11 15.69
N MET A 64 -20.47 -0.04 16.67
CA MET A 64 -20.75 -0.78 17.92
C MET A 64 -21.47 0.08 18.97
N GLU A 65 -21.39 1.41 18.90
CA GLU A 65 -22.14 2.31 19.79
C GLU A 65 -23.62 2.49 19.38
N LYS A 66 -24.02 2.00 18.21
CA LYS A 66 -25.39 2.16 17.67
C LYS A 66 -26.24 0.87 17.70
N ASN A 67 -25.78 -0.19 18.38
CA ASN A 67 -26.55 -1.43 18.55
C ASN A 67 -26.86 -1.70 20.02
#